data_AF-A0A9W8K0Q2-F1
#
_entry.id   AF-A0A9W8K0Q2-F1
#
_cell.length_a   1.000
_cell.length_b   1.000
_cell.length_c   1.000
_cell.angle_alpha   90.00
_cell.angle_beta   90.00
_cell.angle_gamma   90.00
#
_symmetry.space_group_name_H-M   'P 1'
#
loop_
_entity.id
_entity.type
_entity.pdbx_description
1 polymer ?
#
loop_
_entity_poly.entity_id
_entity_poly.type
_entity_poly.pdbx_seq_one_letter_code
_entity_poly.pdbx_strand_id
1 'polypeptide(L)'
;MESESTIDDIIQTVQRFRILSVGRSGVGKSSLINCVFRMNDARVAHFRAGESDIQQEFVSQDNPFFVLHDSKGFEPGDVANFETVRQFIVERSKKELELKERIHALWLCTETPTAGGRVFEAGDENLLQLVHKPGTRIPVVIVFTQYDRLIRTKEDELQEDSDEILDPNTLKTRSKEDAGKAFDICVQSLRHTMDRLRIPMPHYVKVSVRPGYQEDVSALVEVTRDIVKERLKEDAWIMWAIAQRASLPVKIEACTTQFPSGKEGLELRALTGSVPGFGQMLLRTCLVEVHKDIVRCWNFKGEVLNSEEFGQLMLHLVQDVQAKPDVSTRPNVDIISQFVSLVTAASAPIAPPVAILGLTYIFVQWLSTAVLENIPSVQRLLVAYTVDLISVLKELFDLTLQPDKALATTWQELKEAFEAYERSPSRQRIHKIICSKSAQGEQSITADGIREKVRELVRENM
;
A
#
# COMPACT_ATOMS: atom_id res chain seq x y z
N MET A 1 18.88 7.09 19.33
CA MET A 1 18.58 6.46 18.03
C MET A 1 17.49 5.44 18.30
N GLU A 2 16.25 5.76 17.92
CA GLU A 2 15.18 4.73 17.90
C GLU A 2 15.61 3.68 16.87
N SER A 3 15.61 2.40 17.26
CA SER A 3 15.81 1.29 16.33
C SER A 3 14.68 1.30 15.32
N GLU A 4 14.96 1.37 14.01
CA GLU A 4 13.95 1.12 12.97
C GLU A 4 13.36 -0.29 13.24
N SER A 5 12.04 -0.46 13.16
CA SER A 5 11.37 -1.75 13.36
C SER A 5 11.48 -2.59 12.06
N THR A 6 11.64 -3.92 12.15
CA THR A 6 11.51 -4.79 10.96
C THR A 6 10.04 -4.87 10.50
N ILE A 7 9.78 -5.37 9.29
CA ILE A 7 8.39 -5.63 8.83
C ILE A 7 7.64 -6.51 9.81
N ASP A 8 8.29 -7.56 10.32
CA ASP A 8 7.69 -8.46 11.31
C ASP A 8 7.41 -7.75 12.63
N ASP A 9 8.32 -6.91 13.12
CA ASP A 9 8.09 -6.12 14.33
C ASP A 9 6.90 -5.17 14.14
N ILE A 10 6.77 -4.55 12.96
CA ILE A 10 5.66 -3.66 12.63
C ILE A 10 4.34 -4.43 12.58
N ILE A 11 4.32 -5.58 11.89
CA ILE A 11 3.13 -6.44 11.84
C ILE A 11 2.76 -6.92 13.24
N GLN A 12 3.71 -7.25 14.11
CA GLN A 12 3.43 -7.69 15.47
C GLN A 12 2.95 -6.54 16.38
N THR A 13 3.51 -5.35 16.21
CA THR A 13 3.25 -4.18 17.07
C THR A 13 1.98 -3.44 16.68
N VAL A 14 1.77 -3.22 15.37
CA VAL A 14 0.60 -2.49 14.85
C VAL A 14 -0.55 -3.44 14.55
N GLN A 15 -0.28 -4.66 14.07
CA GLN A 15 -1.23 -5.72 13.69
C GLN A 15 -2.23 -5.36 12.59
N ARG A 16 -2.95 -4.26 12.72
CA ARG A 16 -3.98 -3.81 11.78
C ARG A 16 -4.00 -2.29 11.71
N PHE A 17 -4.07 -1.77 10.50
CA PHE A 17 -4.39 -0.38 10.26
C PHE A 17 -5.89 -0.15 10.46
N ARG A 18 -6.26 0.86 11.26
CA ARG A 18 -7.65 1.09 11.68
C ARG A 18 -8.16 2.46 11.27
N ILE A 19 -9.26 2.49 10.53
CA ILE A 19 -9.97 3.71 10.17
C ILE A 19 -11.30 3.77 10.92
N LEU A 20 -11.62 4.93 11.50
CA LEU A 20 -12.95 5.20 12.04
C LEU A 20 -13.77 6.03 11.03
N SER A 21 -14.93 5.53 10.63
CA SER A 21 -15.90 6.23 9.80
C SER A 21 -16.97 6.90 10.67
N VAL A 22 -17.06 8.23 10.59
CA VAL A 22 -17.97 9.07 11.36
C VAL A 22 -18.78 9.97 10.46
N GLY A 23 -20.03 10.27 10.84
CA GLY A 23 -20.89 11.15 10.06
C GLY A 23 -22.36 10.95 10.41
N ARG A 24 -23.20 11.85 9.92
CA ARG A 24 -24.63 11.88 10.22
C ARG A 24 -25.37 10.63 9.72
N SER A 25 -26.58 10.43 10.23
CA SER A 25 -27.48 9.41 9.67
C SER A 25 -27.81 9.74 8.20
N GLY A 26 -27.87 8.72 7.34
CA GLY A 26 -28.22 8.90 5.93
C GLY A 26 -27.12 9.41 4.98
N VAL A 27 -25.96 9.87 5.47
CA VAL A 27 -24.90 10.42 4.59
C VAL A 27 -24.25 9.37 3.67
N GLY A 28 -24.49 8.08 3.90
CA GLY A 28 -23.97 7.01 3.04
C GLY A 28 -22.66 6.37 3.51
N LYS A 29 -22.30 6.52 4.81
CA LYS A 29 -21.17 5.79 5.43
C LYS A 29 -21.23 4.30 5.11
N SER A 30 -22.40 3.69 5.35
CA SER A 30 -22.51 2.24 5.20
C SER A 30 -22.32 1.78 3.76
N SER A 31 -22.80 2.57 2.80
CA SER A 31 -22.60 2.32 1.37
C SER A 31 -21.15 2.50 0.94
N LEU A 32 -20.45 3.50 1.48
CA LEU A 32 -19.02 3.71 1.26
C LEU A 32 -18.20 2.54 1.80
N ILE A 33 -18.46 2.10 3.02
CA ILE A 33 -17.81 0.94 3.63
C ILE A 33 -18.05 -0.29 2.76
N ASN A 34 -19.29 -0.58 2.41
CA ASN A 34 -19.60 -1.70 1.53
C ASN A 34 -18.88 -1.59 0.18
N CYS A 35 -18.73 -0.40 -0.39
CA CYS A 35 -18.01 -0.21 -1.64
C CYS A 35 -16.50 -0.47 -1.48
N VAL A 36 -15.86 0.13 -0.47
CA VAL A 36 -14.44 -0.06 -0.16
C VAL A 36 -14.13 -1.53 0.13
N PHE A 37 -14.99 -2.22 0.89
CA PHE A 37 -14.79 -3.64 1.17
C PHE A 37 -15.17 -4.54 -0.01
N ARG A 38 -16.19 -4.22 -0.82
CA ARG A 38 -16.57 -5.02 -2.01
C ARG A 38 -15.61 -4.88 -3.19
N MET A 39 -14.94 -3.74 -3.33
CA MET A 39 -13.80 -3.58 -4.23
C MET A 39 -12.65 -4.54 -3.86
N ASN A 40 -12.56 -4.92 -2.58
CA ASN A 40 -11.51 -5.79 -2.05
C ASN A 40 -11.98 -7.23 -1.77
N ASP A 41 -13.29 -7.49 -1.65
CA ASP A 41 -13.87 -8.77 -1.21
C ASP A 41 -15.40 -8.81 -1.44
N ALA A 42 -15.89 -9.70 -2.29
CA ALA A 42 -17.32 -9.79 -2.66
C ALA A 42 -18.24 -10.31 -1.52
N ARG A 43 -17.73 -10.59 -0.31
CA ARG A 43 -18.45 -11.36 0.73
C ARG A 43 -18.88 -10.59 1.98
N VAL A 44 -18.87 -9.26 1.98
CA VAL A 44 -19.48 -8.48 3.09
C VAL A 44 -21.01 -8.41 2.89
N ALA A 45 -21.68 -9.54 3.15
CA ALA A 45 -23.11 -9.75 2.93
C ALA A 45 -23.99 -9.32 4.12
N HIS A 46 -23.41 -9.01 5.29
CA HIS A 46 -24.16 -8.88 6.54
C HIS A 46 -24.26 -7.45 7.10
N PHE A 47 -23.72 -6.44 6.42
CA PHE A 47 -23.78 -5.08 6.93
C PHE A 47 -25.10 -4.39 6.57
N ARG A 48 -25.90 -4.09 7.59
CA ARG A 48 -27.18 -3.36 7.46
C ARG A 48 -26.99 -1.89 7.83
N ALA A 49 -27.43 -1.01 6.94
CA ALA A 49 -27.39 0.43 7.20
C ALA A 49 -28.30 0.78 8.40
N GLY A 50 -27.77 1.56 9.36
CA GLY A 50 -28.54 2.13 10.47
C GLY A 50 -28.34 1.46 11.85
N GLU A 51 -27.85 0.21 11.89
CA GLU A 51 -27.50 -0.49 13.13
C GLU A 51 -25.98 -0.69 13.16
N SER A 52 -25.28 0.16 13.90
CA SER A 52 -23.81 0.19 13.90
C SER A 52 -23.29 0.27 15.33
N ASP A 53 -22.38 -0.65 15.67
CA ASP A 53 -21.62 -0.65 16.91
C ASP A 53 -20.18 -0.24 16.60
N ILE A 54 -19.74 0.89 17.16
CA ILE A 54 -18.40 1.43 16.95
C ILE A 54 -17.29 0.50 17.45
N GLN A 55 -17.58 -0.40 18.39
CA GLN A 55 -16.62 -1.39 18.87
C GLN A 55 -16.46 -2.56 17.90
N GLN A 56 -17.42 -2.78 17.00
CA GLN A 56 -17.35 -3.82 16.00
C GLN A 56 -16.28 -3.49 14.95
N GLU A 57 -15.32 -4.40 14.78
CA GLU A 57 -14.30 -4.30 13.73
C GLU A 57 -14.83 -4.91 12.42
N PHE A 58 -14.89 -4.09 11.36
CA PHE A 58 -15.10 -4.58 9.99
C PHE A 58 -13.76 -4.96 9.39
N VAL A 59 -13.57 -6.26 9.14
CA VAL A 59 -12.34 -6.85 8.57
C VAL A 59 -12.72 -7.70 7.36
N SER A 60 -11.96 -7.57 6.28
CA SER A 60 -12.09 -8.45 5.11
C SER A 60 -11.30 -9.73 5.37
N GLN A 61 -11.84 -10.89 4.97
CA GLN A 61 -11.08 -12.15 5.02
C GLN A 61 -9.85 -12.09 4.12
N ASP A 62 -9.95 -11.31 3.05
CA ASP A 62 -8.92 -11.11 2.05
C ASP A 62 -7.88 -10.06 2.44
N ASN A 63 -8.12 -9.28 3.49
CA ASN A 63 -7.19 -8.27 3.98
C ASN A 63 -7.27 -8.16 5.51
N PRO A 64 -6.61 -9.06 6.26
CA PRO A 64 -6.69 -9.08 7.72
C PRO A 64 -5.98 -7.89 8.39
N PHE A 65 -5.19 -7.14 7.62
CA PHE A 65 -4.40 -6.00 8.06
C PHE A 65 -5.16 -4.67 8.04
N PHE A 66 -6.39 -4.65 7.52
CA PHE A 66 -7.23 -3.47 7.47
C PHE A 66 -8.50 -3.64 8.29
N VAL A 67 -8.77 -2.69 9.17
CA VAL A 67 -9.99 -2.60 9.98
C VAL A 67 -10.67 -1.28 9.69
N LEU A 68 -11.98 -1.33 9.52
CA LEU A 68 -12.83 -0.15 9.57
C LEU A 68 -13.77 -0.26 10.77
N HIS A 69 -13.93 0.83 11.50
CA HIS A 69 -14.96 1.00 12.51
C HIS A 69 -16.04 1.90 11.93
N ASP A 70 -17.31 1.51 12.04
CA ASP A 70 -18.44 2.35 11.67
C ASP A 70 -19.09 2.89 12.93
N SER A 71 -19.34 4.20 12.97
CA SER A 71 -20.12 4.79 14.05
C SER A 71 -21.60 4.85 13.66
N LYS A 72 -22.48 4.76 14.67
CA LYS A 72 -23.88 5.07 14.47
C LYS A 72 -24.02 6.50 13.94
N GLY A 73 -24.89 6.67 12.93
CA GLY A 73 -25.16 7.99 12.36
C GLY A 73 -25.67 8.98 13.40
N PHE A 74 -25.11 10.20 13.39
CA PHE A 74 -25.62 11.27 14.24
C PHE A 74 -27.01 11.72 13.78
N GLU A 75 -27.94 11.77 14.73
CA GLU A 75 -29.26 12.39 14.58
C GLU A 75 -29.28 13.71 15.36
N PRO A 76 -30.07 14.72 14.92
CA PRO A 76 -30.17 15.98 15.63
C PRO A 76 -30.57 15.78 17.11
N GLY A 77 -29.74 16.26 18.03
CA GLY A 77 -29.99 16.14 19.47
C GLY A 77 -29.53 14.81 20.10
N ASP A 78 -28.92 13.90 19.35
CA ASP A 78 -28.41 12.62 19.88
C ASP A 78 -27.06 12.81 20.60
N VAL A 79 -27.12 13.38 21.80
CA VAL A 79 -25.95 13.65 22.65
C VAL A 79 -25.27 12.36 23.11
N ALA A 80 -26.05 11.30 23.34
CA ALA A 80 -25.52 10.02 23.82
C ALA A 80 -24.63 9.33 22.77
N ASN A 81 -25.05 9.32 21.51
CA ASN A 81 -24.24 8.80 20.42
C ASN A 81 -22.96 9.66 20.21
N PHE A 82 -23.08 10.99 20.27
CA PHE A 82 -21.91 11.86 20.18
C PHE A 82 -20.88 11.57 21.29
N GLU A 83 -21.33 11.40 22.54
CA GLU A 83 -20.43 11.08 23.66
C GLU A 83 -19.79 9.69 23.48
N THR A 84 -20.53 8.72 22.93
CA THR A 84 -20.00 7.38 22.62
C THR A 84 -18.85 7.46 21.61
N VAL A 85 -19.03 8.21 20.51
CA VAL A 85 -17.98 8.43 19.50
C VAL A 85 -16.81 9.20 20.09
N ARG A 86 -17.08 10.24 20.88
CA ARG A 86 -16.06 11.04 21.56
C ARG A 86 -15.21 10.17 22.49
N GLN A 87 -15.83 9.37 23.34
CA GLN A 87 -15.13 8.49 24.28
C GLN A 87 -14.27 7.49 23.52
N PHE A 88 -14.82 6.87 22.47
CA PHE A 88 -14.07 5.94 21.61
C PHE A 88 -12.82 6.61 21.02
N ILE A 89 -12.94 7.81 20.45
CA ILE A 89 -11.81 8.55 19.88
C ILE A 89 -10.77 8.87 20.95
N VAL A 90 -11.20 9.41 22.10
CA VAL A 90 -10.29 9.81 23.19
C VAL A 90 -9.56 8.61 23.75
N GLU A 91 -10.25 7.49 23.97
CA GLU A 91 -9.64 6.26 24.44
C GLU A 91 -8.64 5.76 23.42
N ARG A 92 -9.07 5.54 22.17
CA ARG A 92 -8.26 4.95 21.10
C ARG A 92 -7.17 5.88 20.54
N SER A 93 -7.09 7.13 20.99
CA SER A 93 -6.01 8.08 20.64
C SER A 93 -4.91 8.19 21.70
N LYS A 94 -5.06 7.54 22.87
CA LYS A 94 -4.10 7.65 23.97
C LYS A 94 -2.71 7.17 23.55
N LYS A 95 -1.69 7.93 23.94
CA LYS A 95 -0.28 7.60 23.63
C LYS A 95 0.23 6.40 24.43
N GLU A 96 -0.46 6.03 25.49
CA GLU A 96 -0.12 4.90 26.36
C GLU A 96 -0.67 3.57 25.85
N LEU A 97 -1.67 3.59 24.95
CA LEU A 97 -2.22 2.38 24.35
C LEU A 97 -1.23 1.76 23.36
N GLU A 98 -1.26 0.45 23.19
CA GLU A 98 -0.46 -0.21 22.15
C GLU A 98 -0.93 0.22 20.74
N LEU A 99 -0.04 0.27 19.75
CA LEU A 99 -0.39 0.68 18.38
C LEU A 99 -1.53 -0.17 17.81
N LYS A 100 -1.54 -1.48 18.14
CA LYS A 100 -2.60 -2.41 17.77
C LYS A 100 -3.99 -2.10 18.33
N GLU A 101 -4.14 -1.18 19.28
CA GLU A 101 -5.44 -0.81 19.83
C GLU A 101 -5.89 0.58 19.36
N ARG A 102 -5.00 1.36 18.75
CA ARG A 102 -5.26 2.74 18.35
C ARG A 102 -6.02 2.83 17.03
N ILE A 103 -6.77 3.93 16.87
CA ILE A 103 -7.26 4.35 15.56
C ILE A 103 -6.18 5.18 14.85
N HIS A 104 -5.99 4.90 13.57
CA HIS A 104 -4.88 5.42 12.77
C HIS A 104 -5.30 6.56 11.85
N ALA A 105 -6.55 6.57 11.40
CA ALA A 105 -7.15 7.67 10.66
C ALA A 105 -8.66 7.77 10.93
N LEU A 106 -9.24 8.92 10.61
CA LEU A 106 -10.67 9.18 10.73
C LEU A 106 -11.22 9.70 9.40
N TRP A 107 -12.32 9.11 8.95
CA TRP A 107 -13.13 9.60 7.85
C TRP A 107 -14.35 10.31 8.41
N LEU A 108 -14.45 11.62 8.17
CA LEU A 108 -15.65 12.40 8.48
C LEU A 108 -16.51 12.48 7.22
N CYS A 109 -17.48 11.57 7.11
CA CYS A 109 -18.43 11.51 6.03
C CYS A 109 -19.51 12.59 6.19
N THR A 110 -19.65 13.43 5.18
CA THR A 110 -20.72 14.41 5.05
C THR A 110 -21.36 14.28 3.68
N GLU A 111 -22.68 14.45 3.60
CA GLU A 111 -23.36 14.51 2.32
C GLU A 111 -22.89 15.75 1.55
N THR A 112 -22.67 15.61 0.25
CA THR A 112 -22.36 16.74 -0.63
C THR A 112 -23.59 17.65 -0.72
N PRO A 113 -23.51 18.93 -0.28
CA PRO A 113 -24.65 19.82 -0.31
C PRO A 113 -25.12 20.08 -1.75
N THR A 114 -26.42 19.92 -2.01
CA THR A 114 -27.02 20.17 -3.33
C THR A 114 -27.60 21.57 -3.49
N ALA A 115 -27.99 22.23 -2.39
CA ALA A 115 -28.74 23.49 -2.40
C ALA A 115 -28.09 24.62 -1.57
N GLY A 116 -26.75 24.68 -1.52
CA GLY A 116 -26.03 25.74 -0.81
C GLY A 116 -26.21 25.74 0.72
N GLY A 117 -26.67 24.62 1.29
CA GLY A 117 -26.82 24.43 2.73
C GLY A 117 -25.49 24.43 3.49
N ARG A 118 -25.55 24.58 4.82
CA ARG A 118 -24.36 24.48 5.67
C ARG A 118 -23.77 23.07 5.58
N VAL A 119 -22.47 22.98 5.35
CA VAL A 119 -21.73 21.71 5.22
C VAL A 119 -21.71 20.94 6.54
N PHE A 120 -21.45 21.65 7.65
CA PHE A 120 -21.25 21.07 8.97
C PHE A 120 -22.23 21.60 10.00
N GLU A 121 -22.71 20.72 10.87
CA GLU A 121 -23.48 21.09 12.05
C GLU A 121 -22.57 21.22 13.27
N ALA A 122 -23.12 21.68 14.40
CA ALA A 122 -22.37 21.85 15.64
C ALA A 122 -21.68 20.54 16.09
N GLY A 123 -22.29 19.38 15.83
CA GLY A 123 -21.70 18.08 16.11
C GLY A 123 -20.41 17.82 15.31
N ASP A 124 -20.42 18.14 14.01
CA ASP A 124 -19.26 17.96 13.13
C ASP A 124 -18.12 18.91 13.54
N GLU A 125 -18.46 20.16 13.87
CA GLU A 125 -17.49 21.15 14.35
C GLU A 125 -16.85 20.71 15.69
N ASN A 126 -17.66 20.19 16.62
CA ASN A 126 -17.19 19.67 17.90
C ASN A 126 -16.28 18.45 17.73
N LEU A 127 -16.60 17.57 16.78
CA LEU A 127 -15.77 16.41 16.44
C LEU A 127 -14.43 16.87 15.85
N LEU A 128 -14.44 17.83 14.92
CA LEU A 128 -13.22 18.38 14.34
C LEU A 128 -12.33 19.06 15.38
N GLN A 129 -12.91 19.80 16.32
CA GLN A 129 -12.17 20.35 17.46
C GLN A 129 -11.59 19.24 18.34
N LEU A 130 -12.31 18.15 18.58
CA LEU A 130 -11.84 17.02 19.39
C LEU A 130 -10.59 16.39 18.78
N VAL A 131 -10.64 16.06 17.49
CA VAL A 131 -9.58 15.32 16.77
C VAL A 131 -8.35 16.15 16.44
N HIS A 132 -8.43 17.48 16.54
CA HIS A 132 -7.30 18.39 16.37
C HIS A 132 -6.69 18.89 17.69
N LYS A 133 -7.19 18.44 18.85
CA LYS A 133 -6.59 18.78 20.14
C LYS A 133 -5.17 18.22 20.23
N PRO A 134 -4.20 18.90 20.88
CA PRO A 134 -2.81 18.43 20.96
C PRO A 134 -2.60 17.01 21.49
N GLY A 135 -3.56 16.49 22.28
CA GLY A 135 -3.58 15.12 22.83
C GLY A 135 -4.22 14.06 21.93
N THR A 136 -4.98 14.46 20.90
CA THR A 136 -5.64 13.58 19.93
C THR A 136 -5.07 13.97 18.57
N ARG A 137 -4.14 13.19 18.02
CA ARG A 137 -3.44 13.53 16.75
C ARG A 137 -3.79 12.55 15.64
N ILE A 138 -5.09 12.31 15.46
CA ILE A 138 -5.56 11.38 14.43
C ILE A 138 -5.72 12.15 13.13
N PRO A 139 -5.09 11.72 12.02
CA PRO A 139 -5.30 12.32 10.71
C PRO A 139 -6.77 12.17 10.28
N VAL A 140 -7.37 13.26 9.82
CA VAL A 140 -8.79 13.33 9.43
C VAL A 140 -8.92 13.65 7.96
N VAL A 141 -9.73 12.86 7.26
CA VAL A 141 -10.17 13.12 5.88
C VAL A 141 -11.66 13.43 5.88
N ILE A 142 -12.04 14.58 5.32
CA ILE A 142 -13.45 14.91 5.10
C ILE A 142 -13.92 14.24 3.80
N VAL A 143 -14.90 13.37 3.89
CA VAL A 143 -15.41 12.61 2.76
C VAL A 143 -16.77 13.14 2.37
N PHE A 144 -16.83 13.88 1.26
CA PHE A 144 -18.06 14.38 0.67
C PHE A 144 -18.74 13.27 -0.13
N THR A 145 -19.66 12.57 0.51
CA THR A 145 -20.37 11.44 -0.07
C THR A 145 -21.52 11.89 -0.97
N GLN A 146 -22.03 10.96 -1.78
CA GLN A 146 -23.19 11.18 -2.66
C GLN A 146 -22.98 12.31 -3.68
N TYR A 147 -21.74 12.49 -4.15
CA TYR A 147 -21.41 13.53 -5.13
C TYR A 147 -22.21 13.40 -6.44
N ASP A 148 -22.64 12.19 -6.79
CA ASP A 148 -23.54 11.90 -7.90
C ASP A 148 -24.88 12.63 -7.80
N ARG A 149 -25.37 12.90 -6.57
CA ARG A 149 -26.61 13.66 -6.37
C ARG A 149 -26.44 15.12 -6.75
N LEU A 150 -25.30 15.73 -6.44
CA LEU A 150 -25.02 17.10 -6.86
C LEU A 150 -24.96 17.22 -8.38
N ILE A 151 -24.29 16.27 -9.05
CA ILE A 151 -24.25 16.22 -10.52
C ILE A 151 -25.67 16.10 -11.08
N ARG A 152 -26.49 15.20 -10.54
CA ARG A 152 -27.87 15.03 -10.98
C ARG A 152 -28.71 16.28 -10.76
N THR A 153 -28.58 16.94 -9.62
CA THR A 153 -29.28 18.21 -9.37
C THR A 153 -28.89 19.27 -10.42
N LYS A 154 -27.62 19.36 -10.80
CA LYS A 154 -27.17 20.28 -11.86
C LYS A 154 -27.62 19.87 -13.25
N GLU A 155 -27.76 18.56 -13.49
CA GLU A 155 -28.36 18.04 -14.72
C GLU A 155 -29.84 18.43 -14.83
N ASP A 156 -30.61 18.25 -13.75
CA ASP A 156 -32.03 18.61 -13.69
C ASP A 156 -32.20 20.15 -13.87
N GLU A 157 -31.41 20.98 -13.17
CA GLU A 157 -31.41 22.46 -13.33
C GLU A 157 -31.12 22.89 -14.78
N LEU A 158 -30.12 22.30 -15.44
CA LEU A 158 -29.77 22.62 -16.82
C LEU A 158 -30.86 22.23 -17.83
N GLN A 159 -31.63 21.16 -17.53
CA GLN A 159 -32.76 20.75 -18.36
C GLN A 159 -33.97 21.67 -18.18
N GLU A 160 -34.19 22.19 -16.97
CA GLU A 160 -35.27 23.14 -16.69
C GLU A 160 -34.98 24.53 -17.27
N ASP A 161 -33.71 24.97 -17.26
CA ASP A 161 -33.29 26.29 -17.76
C ASP A 161 -33.15 26.36 -19.29
N SER A 162 -33.14 25.22 -19.99
CA SER A 162 -32.92 25.17 -21.45
C SER A 162 -34.22 24.99 -22.23
N ASP A 163 -34.51 25.92 -23.14
CA ASP A 163 -35.64 25.81 -24.07
C ASP A 163 -35.48 24.67 -25.11
N GLU A 164 -34.27 24.12 -25.27
CA GLU A 164 -33.94 23.04 -26.21
C GLU A 164 -33.44 21.79 -25.47
N ILE A 165 -33.74 20.60 -26.01
CA ILE A 165 -33.21 19.34 -25.47
C ILE A 165 -31.71 19.29 -25.77
N LEU A 166 -30.90 19.55 -24.74
CA LEU A 166 -29.45 19.39 -24.79
C LEU A 166 -29.08 17.96 -25.17
N ASP A 167 -28.04 17.80 -25.99
CA ASP A 167 -27.52 16.47 -26.27
C ASP A 167 -26.97 15.83 -24.98
N PRO A 168 -27.12 14.50 -24.80
CA PRO A 168 -26.76 13.83 -23.55
C PRO A 168 -25.29 14.00 -23.13
N ASN A 169 -24.37 14.15 -24.08
CA ASN A 169 -22.94 14.28 -23.77
C ASN A 169 -22.59 15.69 -23.29
N THR A 170 -23.13 16.72 -23.94
CA THR A 170 -22.98 18.11 -23.50
C THR A 170 -23.64 18.32 -22.16
N LEU A 171 -24.85 17.79 -21.95
CA LEU A 171 -25.56 17.87 -20.67
C LEU A 171 -24.73 17.26 -19.54
N LYS A 172 -24.21 16.05 -19.73
CA LYS A 172 -23.35 15.36 -18.75
C LYS A 172 -22.05 16.11 -18.46
N THR A 173 -21.46 16.75 -19.47
CA THR A 173 -20.21 17.51 -19.30
C THR A 173 -20.47 18.79 -18.51
N ARG A 174 -21.49 19.56 -18.91
CA ARG A 174 -21.87 20.81 -18.22
C ARG A 174 -22.34 20.57 -16.80
N SER A 175 -23.16 19.54 -16.55
CA SER A 175 -23.62 19.23 -15.19
C SER A 175 -22.47 18.87 -14.25
N LYS A 176 -21.45 18.16 -14.74
CA LYS A 176 -20.21 17.89 -13.99
C LYS A 176 -19.40 19.15 -13.71
N GLU A 177 -19.27 20.05 -14.68
CA GLU A 177 -18.57 21.33 -14.51
C GLU A 177 -19.27 22.22 -13.48
N ASP A 178 -20.59 22.35 -13.57
CA ASP A 178 -21.39 23.16 -12.66
C ASP A 178 -21.46 22.56 -11.25
N ALA A 179 -21.52 21.22 -11.15
CA ALA A 179 -21.35 20.53 -9.87
C ALA A 179 -19.95 20.80 -9.27
N GLY A 180 -18.91 20.85 -10.10
CA GLY A 180 -17.56 21.23 -9.67
C GLY A 180 -17.53 22.64 -9.09
N LYS A 181 -18.10 23.63 -9.78
CA LYS A 181 -18.18 25.02 -9.30
C LYS A 181 -18.99 25.13 -7.99
N ALA A 182 -20.12 24.43 -7.91
CA ALA A 182 -20.94 24.41 -6.69
C ALA A 182 -20.18 23.76 -5.52
N PHE A 183 -19.41 22.72 -5.79
CA PHE A 183 -18.55 22.09 -4.81
C PHE A 183 -17.41 23.01 -4.35
N ASP A 184 -16.81 23.80 -5.23
CA ASP A 184 -15.78 24.77 -4.85
C ASP A 184 -16.33 25.84 -3.90
N ILE A 185 -17.57 26.30 -4.10
CA ILE A 185 -18.26 27.19 -3.16
C ILE A 185 -18.46 26.52 -1.79
N CYS A 186 -18.84 25.24 -1.79
CA CYS A 186 -18.95 24.43 -0.58
C CYS A 186 -17.61 24.35 0.17
N VAL A 187 -16.51 24.10 -0.55
CA VAL A 187 -15.15 24.06 0.01
C VAL A 187 -14.74 25.43 0.56
N GLN A 188 -15.10 26.53 -0.09
CA GLN A 188 -14.85 27.88 0.44
C GLN A 188 -15.59 28.08 1.77
N SER A 189 -16.86 27.69 1.87
CA SER A 189 -17.62 27.75 3.13
C SER A 189 -16.98 26.91 4.25
N LEU A 190 -16.47 25.72 3.88
CA LEU A 190 -15.71 24.86 4.78
C LEU A 190 -14.43 25.55 5.27
N ARG A 191 -13.67 26.23 4.41
CA ARG A 191 -12.47 26.99 4.80
C ARG A 191 -12.78 28.07 5.84
N HIS A 192 -13.83 28.86 5.62
CA HIS A 192 -14.27 29.86 6.60
C HIS A 192 -14.63 29.23 7.96
N THR A 193 -15.23 28.04 7.93
CA THR A 193 -15.52 27.28 9.15
C THR A 193 -14.25 26.85 9.85
N MET A 194 -13.26 26.33 9.13
CA MET A 194 -11.96 25.93 9.69
C MET A 194 -11.20 27.11 10.28
N ASP A 195 -11.19 28.26 9.61
CA ASP A 195 -10.58 29.50 10.10
C ASP A 195 -11.24 29.98 11.40
N ARG A 196 -12.58 29.94 11.46
CA ARG A 196 -13.34 30.28 12.68
C ARG A 196 -12.99 29.35 13.84
N LEU A 197 -12.83 28.05 13.56
CA LEU A 197 -12.48 27.04 14.57
C LEU A 197 -10.98 27.03 14.89
N ARG A 198 -10.15 27.78 14.15
CA ARG A 198 -8.69 27.78 14.23
C ARG A 198 -8.07 26.40 14.01
N ILE A 199 -8.63 25.65 13.07
CA ILE A 199 -8.20 24.30 12.69
C ILE A 199 -7.54 24.40 11.31
N PRO A 200 -6.37 23.75 11.07
CA PRO A 200 -5.81 23.68 9.73
C PRO A 200 -6.77 22.92 8.80
N MET A 201 -6.92 23.39 7.57
CA MET A 201 -7.82 22.75 6.60
C MET A 201 -7.49 21.25 6.47
N PRO A 202 -8.43 20.35 6.85
CA PRO A 202 -8.22 18.92 6.66
C PRO A 202 -8.21 18.57 5.18
N HIS A 203 -7.55 17.47 4.84
CA HIS A 203 -7.70 16.89 3.51
C HIS A 203 -9.15 16.49 3.27
N TYR A 204 -9.62 16.64 2.04
CA TYR A 204 -10.99 16.30 1.66
C TYR A 204 -11.04 15.64 0.29
N VAL A 205 -12.09 14.85 0.08
CA VAL A 205 -12.33 14.15 -1.17
C VAL A 205 -13.83 14.05 -1.43
N LYS A 206 -14.23 14.10 -2.68
CA LYS A 206 -15.61 13.87 -3.14
C LYS A 206 -15.75 12.44 -3.62
N VAL A 207 -16.81 11.76 -3.20
CA VAL A 207 -17.01 10.34 -3.47
C VAL A 207 -18.45 10.02 -3.82
N SER A 208 -18.61 9.24 -4.88
CA SER A 208 -19.82 8.49 -5.21
C SER A 208 -19.51 6.99 -5.26
N VAL A 209 -20.45 6.18 -4.78
CA VAL A 209 -20.37 4.71 -4.83
C VAL A 209 -21.22 4.11 -5.96
N ARG A 210 -21.81 4.96 -6.82
CA ARG A 210 -22.61 4.50 -7.95
C ARG A 210 -21.70 3.94 -9.06
N PRO A 211 -22.23 3.04 -9.91
CA PRO A 211 -21.50 2.59 -11.10
C PRO A 211 -20.99 3.78 -11.93
N GLY A 212 -19.70 3.74 -12.32
CA GLY A 212 -19.05 4.80 -13.09
C GLY A 212 -18.27 5.84 -12.25
N TYR A 213 -18.17 5.64 -10.93
CA TYR A 213 -17.39 6.50 -10.00
C TYR A 213 -16.28 5.72 -9.28
N GLN A 214 -15.76 4.63 -9.86
CA GLN A 214 -14.71 3.82 -9.21
C GLN A 214 -13.45 4.63 -8.88
N GLU A 215 -13.11 5.62 -9.72
CA GLU A 215 -11.97 6.52 -9.53
C GLU A 215 -12.07 7.36 -8.24
N ASP A 216 -13.28 7.70 -7.80
CA ASP A 216 -13.49 8.51 -6.59
C ASP A 216 -13.06 7.73 -5.32
N VAL A 217 -13.34 6.43 -5.28
CA VAL A 217 -12.97 5.56 -4.16
C VAL A 217 -11.45 5.39 -4.13
N SER A 218 -10.82 5.25 -5.30
CA SER A 218 -9.36 5.27 -5.42
C SER A 218 -8.77 6.58 -4.89
N ALA A 219 -9.36 7.72 -5.25
CA ALA A 219 -8.93 9.03 -4.75
C ALA A 219 -9.05 9.14 -3.21
N LEU A 220 -10.09 8.56 -2.59
CA LEU A 220 -10.20 8.50 -1.13
C LEU A 220 -9.05 7.70 -0.50
N VAL A 221 -8.67 6.57 -1.10
CA VAL A 221 -7.54 5.77 -0.65
C VAL A 221 -6.23 6.56 -0.77
N GLU A 222 -6.02 7.28 -1.88
CA GLU A 222 -4.83 8.10 -2.10
C GLU A 222 -4.73 9.28 -1.13
N VAL A 223 -5.83 10.01 -0.91
CA VAL A 223 -5.85 11.12 0.06
C VAL A 223 -5.61 10.60 1.48
N THR A 224 -6.18 9.44 1.83
CA THR A 224 -5.94 8.80 3.13
C THR A 224 -4.48 8.37 3.27
N ARG A 225 -3.86 7.85 2.21
CA ARG A 225 -2.43 7.52 2.16
C ARG A 225 -1.58 8.75 2.47
N ASP A 226 -1.81 9.85 1.77
CA ASP A 226 -0.96 11.03 1.88
C ASP A 226 -0.99 11.64 3.28
N ILE A 227 -2.19 11.75 3.89
CA ILE A 227 -2.31 12.28 5.25
C ILE A 227 -1.72 11.33 6.31
N VAL A 228 -1.85 10.01 6.12
CA VAL A 228 -1.28 9.01 7.03
C VAL A 228 0.24 9.09 7.01
N LYS A 229 0.82 9.22 5.81
CA LYS A 229 2.27 9.39 5.61
C LYS A 229 2.81 10.66 6.26
N GLU A 230 2.10 11.77 6.14
CA GLU A 230 2.49 13.05 6.74
C GLU A 230 2.43 13.05 8.27
N ARG A 231 1.48 12.30 8.86
CA ARG A 231 1.08 12.46 10.26
C ARG A 231 1.46 11.30 11.17
N LEU A 232 1.60 10.08 10.65
CA LEU A 232 1.96 8.91 11.44
C LEU A 232 3.46 8.62 11.36
N LYS A 233 4.00 8.00 12.41
CA LYS A 233 5.38 7.48 12.43
C LYS A 233 5.52 6.32 11.42
N GLU A 234 6.75 6.02 11.01
CA GLU A 234 7.11 5.04 9.99
C GLU A 234 6.31 3.74 10.10
N ASP A 235 6.26 3.10 11.27
CA ASP A 235 5.57 1.82 11.47
C ASP A 235 4.09 1.81 11.07
N ALA A 236 3.34 2.87 11.40
CA ALA A 236 1.91 2.93 11.08
C ALA A 236 1.66 3.27 9.60
N TRP A 237 2.56 4.04 8.99
CA TRP A 237 2.57 4.26 7.53
C TRP A 237 2.86 2.96 6.77
N ILE A 238 3.83 2.18 7.25
CA ILE A 238 4.19 0.89 6.69
C ILE A 238 3.02 -0.09 6.81
N MET A 239 2.36 -0.12 7.97
CA MET A 239 1.15 -0.92 8.17
C MET A 239 0.03 -0.54 7.19
N TRP A 240 -0.15 0.77 6.92
CA TRP A 240 -1.06 1.23 5.87
C TRP A 240 -0.66 0.67 4.51
N ALA A 241 0.61 0.75 4.15
CA ALA A 241 1.08 0.25 2.87
C ALA A 241 0.88 -1.27 2.71
N ILE A 242 1.12 -2.05 3.77
CA ILE A 242 0.82 -3.49 3.81
C ILE A 242 -0.67 -3.75 3.62
N ALA A 243 -1.52 -2.98 4.32
CA ALA A 243 -2.97 -3.06 4.23
C ALA A 243 -3.52 -2.65 2.85
N GLN A 244 -2.82 -1.81 2.09
CA GLN A 244 -3.27 -1.42 0.75
C GLN A 244 -2.88 -2.46 -0.30
N ARG A 245 -3.83 -3.28 -0.75
CA ARG A 245 -3.59 -4.35 -1.75
C ARG A 245 -3.76 -3.91 -3.21
N ALA A 246 -4.22 -2.70 -3.47
CA ALA A 246 -4.58 -2.22 -4.82
C ALA A 246 -3.80 -0.97 -5.26
N SER A 247 -2.71 -0.61 -4.57
CA SER A 247 -1.91 0.57 -4.92
C SER A 247 -0.44 0.20 -5.14
N LEU A 248 -0.06 0.04 -6.41
CA LEU A 248 1.32 -0.21 -6.83
C LEU A 248 2.31 0.87 -6.32
N PRO A 249 2.01 2.19 -6.45
CA PRO A 249 2.94 3.22 -5.97
C PRO A 249 3.21 3.12 -4.46
N VAL A 250 2.21 2.76 -3.66
CA VAL A 250 2.33 2.57 -2.21
C VAL A 250 3.23 1.39 -1.88
N LYS A 251 3.08 0.26 -2.58
CA LYS A 251 3.90 -0.94 -2.37
C LYS A 251 5.36 -0.67 -2.66
N ILE A 252 5.64 -0.03 -3.79
CA ILE A 252 6.99 0.33 -4.20
C ILE A 252 7.62 1.30 -3.20
N GLU A 253 6.87 2.32 -2.80
CA GLU A 253 7.37 3.29 -1.82
C GLU A 253 7.65 2.64 -0.46
N ALA A 254 6.80 1.74 0.02
CA ALA A 254 7.02 1.05 1.28
C ALA A 254 8.27 0.16 1.25
N CYS A 255 8.48 -0.60 0.17
CA CYS A 255 9.68 -1.42 -0.01
C CYS A 255 10.96 -0.56 -0.07
N THR A 256 10.92 0.57 -0.77
CA THR A 256 12.10 1.45 -0.95
C THR A 256 12.35 2.42 0.21
N THR A 257 11.35 2.68 1.06
CA THR A 257 11.52 3.47 2.28
C THR A 257 12.14 2.61 3.36
N GLN A 258 11.70 1.36 3.46
CA GLN A 258 12.19 0.43 4.47
C GLN A 258 13.45 -0.32 4.08
N PHE A 259 13.87 -0.36 2.83
CA PHE A 259 15.08 -1.12 2.51
C PHE A 259 16.35 -0.34 2.89
N PRO A 260 17.21 -0.80 3.82
CA PRO A 260 17.03 -1.89 4.80
C PRO A 260 16.67 -1.31 6.18
N SER A 261 15.69 -1.91 6.87
CA SER A 261 15.14 -1.47 8.16
C SER A 261 15.43 -2.52 9.21
N GLY A 262 15.44 -2.10 10.48
CA GLY A 262 15.60 -3.02 11.61
C GLY A 262 16.93 -3.77 11.64
N LYS A 263 16.90 -5.05 12.05
CA LYS A 263 18.09 -5.90 12.17
C LYS A 263 18.92 -5.92 10.88
N GLU A 264 18.27 -5.94 9.72
CA GLU A 264 18.95 -5.88 8.41
C GLU A 264 19.59 -4.54 8.15
N GLY A 265 18.95 -3.43 8.51
CA GLY A 265 19.55 -2.10 8.45
C GLY A 265 20.73 -1.95 9.42
N LEU A 266 20.67 -2.61 10.58
CA LEU A 266 21.74 -2.68 11.57
C LEU A 266 22.91 -3.58 11.10
N GLU A 267 22.61 -4.68 10.43
CA GLU A 267 23.56 -5.65 9.86
C GLU A 267 24.16 -5.13 8.53
N LEU A 268 23.39 -4.36 7.74
CA LEU A 268 23.90 -3.61 6.59
C LEU A 268 24.71 -2.38 7.06
N ARG A 269 24.39 -1.77 8.21
CA ARG A 269 25.26 -0.80 8.89
C ARG A 269 26.50 -1.47 9.50
N ALA A 270 26.47 -2.76 9.82
CA ALA A 270 27.67 -3.51 10.17
C ALA A 270 28.63 -3.65 8.96
N LEU A 271 28.13 -3.57 7.71
CA LEU A 271 28.98 -3.46 6.51
C LEU A 271 29.87 -2.21 6.50
N THR A 272 29.55 -1.15 7.26
CA THR A 272 30.35 0.08 7.31
C THR A 272 31.35 0.12 8.47
N GLY A 273 31.55 -1.01 9.18
CA GLY A 273 32.69 -1.20 10.09
C GLY A 273 32.62 -0.46 11.43
N SER A 274 31.45 0.01 11.86
CA SER A 274 31.35 0.85 13.08
C SER A 274 31.16 0.06 14.39
N VAL A 275 30.96 -1.26 14.35
CA VAL A 275 30.80 -2.08 15.57
C VAL A 275 31.64 -3.36 15.47
N PRO A 276 32.77 -3.46 16.18
CA PRO A 276 33.56 -4.70 16.25
C PRO A 276 32.77 -5.79 16.99
N GLY A 277 32.59 -6.97 16.38
CA GLY A 277 32.10 -8.18 17.05
C GLY A 277 30.65 -8.58 16.78
N PHE A 278 29.91 -7.88 15.93
CA PHE A 278 28.58 -8.31 15.48
C PHE A 278 28.66 -9.10 14.16
N GLY A 279 28.76 -10.43 14.29
CA GLY A 279 28.21 -11.44 13.38
C GLY A 279 28.63 -11.44 11.91
N GLN A 280 29.46 -12.42 11.52
CA GLN A 280 29.63 -12.85 10.14
C GLN A 280 28.31 -13.46 9.62
N MET A 281 27.33 -12.64 9.22
CA MET A 281 26.12 -13.16 8.60
C MET A 281 26.40 -13.55 7.15
N LEU A 282 25.95 -14.75 6.76
CA LEU A 282 26.07 -15.23 5.39
C LEU A 282 25.15 -14.42 4.47
N LEU A 283 25.65 -14.07 3.29
CA LEU A 283 24.87 -13.37 2.26
C LEU A 283 23.55 -14.09 1.94
N ARG A 284 23.57 -15.42 1.90
CA ARG A 284 22.37 -16.23 1.70
C ARG A 284 21.27 -15.93 2.73
N THR A 285 21.63 -15.78 4.01
CA THR A 285 20.68 -15.47 5.07
C THR A 285 20.08 -14.08 4.87
N CYS A 286 20.92 -13.11 4.51
CA CYS A 286 20.45 -11.75 4.18
C CYS A 286 19.43 -11.74 3.04
N LEU A 287 19.71 -12.46 1.94
CA LEU A 287 18.79 -12.52 0.80
C LEU A 287 17.44 -13.14 1.16
N VAL A 288 17.43 -14.14 2.04
CA VAL A 288 16.18 -14.78 2.51
C VAL A 288 15.34 -13.81 3.32
N GLU A 289 15.96 -13.03 4.21
CA GLU A 289 15.22 -12.06 5.03
C GLU A 289 14.72 -10.87 4.18
N VAL A 290 15.56 -10.31 3.31
CA VAL A 290 15.17 -9.27 2.35
C VAL A 290 14.00 -9.73 1.48
N HIS A 291 14.06 -10.98 1.01
CA HIS A 291 12.99 -11.58 0.23
C HIS A 291 11.67 -11.61 1.00
N LYS A 292 11.69 -12.13 2.23
CA LYS A 292 10.50 -12.22 3.09
C LYS A 292 9.91 -10.85 3.37
N ASP A 293 10.75 -9.87 3.70
CA ASP A 293 10.30 -8.52 4.05
C ASP A 293 9.63 -7.82 2.86
N ILE A 294 10.21 -7.95 1.67
CA ILE A 294 9.60 -7.45 0.44
C ILE A 294 8.30 -8.21 0.16
N VAL A 295 8.29 -9.53 0.14
CA VAL A 295 7.06 -10.30 -0.15
C VAL A 295 5.92 -9.98 0.84
N ARG A 296 6.23 -9.83 2.12
CA ARG A 296 5.26 -9.44 3.16
C ARG A 296 4.71 -8.04 2.96
N CYS A 297 5.54 -7.07 2.56
CA CYS A 297 5.09 -5.73 2.18
C CYS A 297 3.97 -5.76 1.14
N TRP A 298 4.04 -6.69 0.18
CA TRP A 298 3.08 -6.77 -0.92
C TRP A 298 1.76 -7.41 -0.53
N ASN A 299 1.71 -8.23 0.53
CA ASN A 299 0.47 -8.82 1.04
C ASN A 299 -0.35 -9.56 -0.05
N PHE A 300 0.36 -10.30 -0.90
CA PHE A 300 -0.23 -11.28 -1.82
C PHE A 300 -0.70 -12.52 -1.04
N LYS A 301 -1.73 -13.21 -1.54
CA LYS A 301 -2.13 -14.49 -0.94
C LYS A 301 -1.37 -15.63 -1.61
N GLY A 302 -0.91 -16.58 -0.83
CA GLY A 302 -0.26 -17.80 -1.31
C GLY A 302 1.16 -17.93 -0.80
N GLU A 303 1.53 -19.14 -0.41
CA GLU A 303 2.87 -19.44 0.14
C GLU A 303 3.94 -19.57 -0.94
N VAL A 304 3.51 -19.60 -2.21
CA VAL A 304 4.35 -19.74 -3.40
C VAL A 304 5.46 -18.69 -3.46
N LEU A 305 5.17 -17.46 -3.05
CA LEU A 305 6.16 -16.37 -3.03
C LEU A 305 7.23 -16.54 -1.95
N ASN A 306 7.09 -17.45 -0.98
CA ASN A 306 8.12 -17.72 0.02
C ASN A 306 8.76 -19.10 -0.18
N SER A 307 8.48 -19.77 -1.30
CA SER A 307 8.98 -21.11 -1.56
C SER A 307 10.46 -21.12 -1.92
N GLU A 308 11.13 -22.25 -1.68
CA GLU A 308 12.55 -22.40 -2.03
C GLU A 308 12.77 -22.29 -3.55
N GLU A 309 11.83 -22.79 -4.35
CA GLU A 309 11.86 -22.75 -5.81
C GLU A 309 11.82 -21.32 -6.34
N PHE A 310 10.97 -20.45 -5.78
CA PHE A 310 10.92 -19.05 -6.20
C PHE A 310 12.18 -18.30 -5.78
N GLY A 311 12.70 -18.58 -4.59
CA GLY A 311 13.99 -18.07 -4.15
C GLY A 311 15.12 -18.42 -5.13
N GLN A 312 15.13 -19.63 -5.68
CA GLN A 312 16.11 -20.06 -6.68
C GLN A 312 15.91 -19.38 -8.04
N LEU A 313 14.68 -19.16 -8.50
CA LEU A 313 14.38 -18.37 -9.70
C LEU A 313 14.91 -16.93 -9.56
N MET A 314 14.71 -16.31 -8.40
CA MET A 314 15.24 -14.98 -8.12
C MET A 314 16.77 -14.97 -8.09
N LEU A 315 17.42 -16.00 -7.52
CA LEU A 315 18.88 -16.14 -7.57
C LEU A 315 19.39 -16.34 -9.01
N HIS A 316 18.64 -17.06 -9.85
CA HIS A 316 18.97 -17.28 -11.25
C HIS A 316 18.97 -15.96 -12.01
N LEU A 317 18.00 -15.10 -11.71
CA LEU A 317 17.83 -13.80 -12.32
C LEU A 317 19.02 -12.86 -12.06
N VAL A 318 19.66 -12.94 -10.88
CA VAL A 318 20.74 -12.01 -10.49
C VAL A 318 22.16 -12.53 -10.69
N GLN A 319 22.34 -13.81 -11.07
CA GLN A 319 23.67 -14.43 -11.08
C GLN A 319 24.65 -13.78 -12.07
N ASP A 320 24.15 -13.15 -13.14
CA ASP A 320 24.96 -12.49 -14.17
C ASP A 320 25.59 -11.17 -13.68
N VAL A 321 25.07 -10.58 -12.60
CA VAL A 321 25.64 -9.38 -11.96
C VAL A 321 26.98 -9.67 -11.28
N GLN A 322 27.24 -10.93 -10.92
CA GLN A 322 28.52 -11.38 -10.38
C GLN A 322 29.58 -11.59 -11.48
N ALA A 323 29.16 -11.99 -12.68
CA ALA A 323 30.06 -12.43 -13.73
C ALA A 323 30.72 -11.23 -14.46
N LYS A 324 32.02 -11.35 -14.75
CA LYS A 324 32.61 -10.54 -15.84
C LYS A 324 31.90 -10.94 -17.15
N PRO A 325 31.59 -9.99 -18.05
CA PRO A 325 30.65 -10.18 -19.15
C PRO A 325 31.13 -11.08 -20.32
N ASP A 326 31.97 -12.08 -20.07
CA ASP A 326 32.57 -12.92 -21.13
C ASP A 326 31.92 -14.31 -21.29
N VAL A 327 30.82 -14.60 -20.60
CA VAL A 327 30.07 -15.85 -20.85
C VAL A 327 28.69 -15.53 -21.39
N SER A 328 28.62 -15.41 -22.72
CA SER A 328 27.39 -15.48 -23.48
C SER A 328 26.77 -16.88 -23.37
N THR A 329 26.20 -17.21 -22.22
CA THR A 329 25.25 -18.32 -22.13
C THR A 329 23.87 -17.71 -22.35
N ARG A 330 23.32 -17.93 -23.55
CA ARG A 330 21.91 -17.63 -23.80
C ARG A 330 21.08 -18.32 -22.70
N PRO A 331 20.10 -17.64 -22.08
CA PRO A 331 19.22 -18.29 -21.14
C PRO A 331 18.52 -19.44 -21.87
N ASN A 332 18.70 -20.66 -21.35
CA ASN A 332 18.07 -21.84 -21.91
C ASN A 332 16.60 -21.81 -21.46
N VAL A 333 15.69 -21.63 -22.43
CA VAL A 333 14.25 -21.41 -22.23
C VAL A 333 13.56 -22.58 -21.48
N ASP A 334 14.23 -23.73 -21.35
CA ASP A 334 13.73 -24.91 -20.63
C ASP A 334 13.87 -24.87 -19.10
N ILE A 335 14.64 -23.94 -18.51
CA ILE A 335 14.88 -23.93 -17.05
C ILE A 335 13.57 -23.65 -16.29
N ILE A 336 12.76 -22.71 -16.76
CA ILE A 336 11.49 -22.31 -16.12
C ILE A 336 10.42 -23.41 -16.27
N SER A 337 10.45 -24.16 -17.38
CA SER A 337 9.61 -25.35 -17.60
C SER A 337 9.95 -26.48 -16.61
N GLN A 338 11.24 -26.66 -16.30
CA GLN A 338 11.71 -27.66 -15.34
C GLN A 338 11.31 -27.30 -13.90
N PHE A 339 11.39 -26.02 -13.51
CA PHE A 339 10.90 -25.56 -12.20
C PHE A 339 9.38 -25.75 -12.05
N VAL A 340 8.58 -25.45 -13.07
CA VAL A 340 7.13 -25.70 -13.06
C VAL A 340 6.78 -27.18 -12.96
N SER A 341 7.57 -28.06 -13.57
CA SER A 341 7.36 -29.51 -13.52
C SER A 341 7.62 -30.10 -12.13
N LEU A 342 8.56 -29.52 -11.37
CA LEU A 342 8.81 -29.86 -9.97
C LEU A 342 7.65 -29.46 -9.06
N VAL A 343 7.08 -28.28 -9.30
CA VAL A 343 5.93 -27.75 -8.55
C VAL A 343 4.65 -28.54 -8.81
N THR A 344 4.37 -28.92 -10.06
CA THR A 344 3.18 -29.74 -10.38
C THR A 344 3.30 -31.17 -9.86
N ALA A 345 4.54 -31.66 -9.64
CA ALA A 345 4.79 -32.95 -8.99
C ALA A 345 4.61 -32.93 -7.46
N ALA A 346 4.58 -31.75 -6.82
CA ALA A 346 4.44 -31.60 -5.36
C ALA A 346 3.07 -32.01 -4.80
N SER A 347 2.11 -32.45 -5.64
CA SER A 347 0.92 -33.19 -5.19
C SER A 347 1.20 -34.66 -4.85
N ALA A 348 2.44 -35.15 -5.04
CA ALA A 348 2.87 -36.48 -4.64
C ALA A 348 3.86 -36.40 -3.46
N PRO A 349 3.66 -37.18 -2.39
CA PRO A 349 4.64 -37.26 -1.31
C PRO A 349 5.82 -38.10 -1.82
N ILE A 350 7.04 -37.67 -1.49
CA ILE A 350 8.35 -38.31 -1.75
C ILE A 350 9.09 -37.75 -2.99
N ALA A 351 10.06 -36.83 -2.79
CA ALA A 351 11.50 -37.05 -3.07
C ALA A 351 12.40 -35.82 -2.72
N PRO A 352 13.73 -36.00 -2.51
CA PRO A 352 14.63 -35.12 -1.73
C PRO A 352 15.59 -34.24 -2.61
N PRO A 353 16.71 -33.68 -2.08
CA PRO A 353 17.18 -32.30 -2.36
C PRO A 353 17.74 -32.10 -3.79
N VAL A 354 16.85 -31.88 -4.76
CA VAL A 354 17.18 -31.63 -6.16
C VAL A 354 16.45 -30.37 -6.60
N ALA A 355 17.07 -29.20 -6.48
CA ALA A 355 16.45 -27.99 -7.02
C ALA A 355 17.42 -26.86 -7.43
N ILE A 356 18.75 -27.00 -7.40
CA ILE A 356 19.64 -25.92 -7.88
C ILE A 356 19.74 -25.93 -9.43
N LEU A 357 18.61 -25.93 -10.13
CA LEU A 357 18.56 -25.92 -11.59
C LEU A 357 18.88 -24.52 -12.11
N GLY A 358 19.80 -24.41 -13.06
CA GLY A 358 20.13 -23.14 -13.74
C GLY A 358 21.06 -22.17 -13.00
N LEU A 359 21.49 -22.45 -11.76
CA LEU A 359 22.57 -21.68 -11.11
C LEU A 359 23.94 -22.30 -11.42
N THR A 360 24.94 -21.46 -11.65
CA THR A 360 26.32 -21.96 -11.79
C THR A 360 26.87 -22.44 -10.45
N TYR A 361 27.64 -23.53 -10.47
CA TYR A 361 28.30 -24.07 -9.26
C TYR A 361 29.17 -23.01 -8.56
N ILE A 362 29.87 -22.18 -9.34
CA ILE A 362 30.73 -21.09 -8.83
C ILE A 362 29.89 -20.08 -8.04
N PHE A 363 28.74 -19.67 -8.58
CA PHE A 363 27.84 -18.73 -7.92
C PHE A 363 27.29 -19.31 -6.60
N VAL A 364 26.85 -20.58 -6.61
CA VAL A 364 26.32 -21.26 -5.41
C VAL A 364 27.39 -21.41 -4.32
N GLN A 365 28.60 -21.82 -4.71
CA GLN A 365 29.73 -21.97 -3.78
C GLN A 365 30.12 -20.62 -3.17
N TRP A 366 30.14 -19.55 -3.98
CA TRP A 366 30.38 -18.21 -3.49
C TRP A 366 29.27 -17.73 -2.55
N LEU A 367 28.00 -17.89 -2.92
CA LEU A 367 26.86 -17.46 -2.08
C LEU A 367 26.85 -18.15 -0.71
N SER A 368 27.30 -19.40 -0.65
CA SER A 368 27.35 -20.20 0.57
C SER A 368 28.51 -19.84 1.50
N THR A 369 29.57 -19.24 0.96
CA THR A 369 30.79 -18.90 1.71
C THR A 369 30.98 -17.40 1.89
N ALA A 370 30.26 -16.58 1.11
CA ALA A 370 30.32 -15.12 1.16
C ALA A 370 29.69 -14.60 2.45
N VAL A 371 30.50 -13.88 3.21
CA VAL A 371 30.07 -13.09 4.37
C VAL A 371 29.65 -11.70 3.89
N LEU A 372 28.71 -11.09 4.60
CA LEU A 372 28.39 -9.67 4.51
C LEU A 372 29.62 -8.83 4.91
N GLU A 373 30.52 -8.65 3.96
CA GLU A 373 31.63 -7.70 4.01
C GLU A 373 31.38 -6.59 2.98
N ASN A 374 32.09 -5.47 3.10
CA ASN A 374 31.99 -4.30 2.22
C ASN A 374 32.59 -4.54 0.83
N ILE A 375 32.19 -5.66 0.20
CA ILE A 375 32.67 -6.13 -1.08
C ILE A 375 31.70 -5.62 -2.16
N PRO A 376 32.19 -4.92 -3.20
CA PRO A 376 31.34 -4.41 -4.27
C PRO A 376 30.47 -5.47 -4.96
N SER A 377 30.89 -6.74 -5.00
CA SER A 377 30.06 -7.83 -5.53
C SER A 377 28.85 -8.16 -4.65
N VAL A 378 29.01 -8.13 -3.32
CA VAL A 378 27.92 -8.35 -2.36
C VAL A 378 26.90 -7.24 -2.45
N GLN A 379 27.35 -5.98 -2.46
CA GLN A 379 26.46 -4.81 -2.60
C GLN A 379 25.68 -4.85 -3.92
N ARG A 380 26.35 -5.17 -5.03
CA ARG A 380 25.70 -5.30 -6.36
C ARG A 380 24.62 -6.38 -6.36
N LEU A 381 24.89 -7.54 -5.76
CA LEU A 381 23.91 -8.61 -5.70
C LEU A 381 22.68 -8.22 -4.88
N LEU A 382 22.86 -7.58 -3.72
CA LEU A 382 21.75 -7.12 -2.87
C LEU A 382 20.87 -6.11 -3.59
N VAL A 383 21.49 -5.12 -4.26
CA VAL A 383 20.76 -4.12 -5.07
C VAL A 383 20.00 -4.80 -6.21
N ALA A 384 20.66 -5.68 -6.98
CA ALA A 384 20.03 -6.39 -8.09
C ALA A 384 18.85 -7.23 -7.62
N TYR A 385 19.04 -8.05 -6.58
CA TYR A 385 18.00 -8.91 -6.03
C TYR A 385 16.78 -8.14 -5.56
N THR A 386 17.01 -7.02 -4.86
CA THR A 386 15.94 -6.17 -4.36
C THR A 386 15.13 -5.53 -5.50
N VAL A 387 15.82 -4.93 -6.47
CA VAL A 387 15.18 -4.27 -7.62
C VAL A 387 14.42 -5.28 -8.48
N ASP A 388 15.03 -6.44 -8.73
CA ASP A 388 14.43 -7.51 -9.53
C ASP A 388 13.20 -8.09 -8.84
N LEU A 389 13.27 -8.35 -7.52
CA LEU A 389 12.13 -8.88 -6.77
C LEU A 389 10.95 -7.90 -6.80
N ILE A 390 11.20 -6.61 -6.55
CA ILE A 390 10.16 -5.56 -6.64
C ILE A 390 9.56 -5.52 -8.05
N SER A 391 10.38 -5.71 -9.09
CA SER A 391 9.93 -5.67 -10.48
C SER A 391 9.10 -6.90 -10.86
N VAL A 392 9.48 -8.10 -10.42
CA VAL A 392 8.66 -9.32 -10.60
C VAL A 392 7.32 -9.20 -9.86
N LEU A 393 7.32 -8.68 -8.63
CA LEU A 393 6.09 -8.48 -7.87
C LEU A 393 5.18 -7.40 -8.50
N LYS A 394 5.75 -6.40 -9.17
CA LYS A 394 5.00 -5.44 -9.99
C LYS A 394 4.29 -6.13 -11.16
N GLU A 395 5.02 -6.93 -11.95
CA GLU A 395 4.40 -7.67 -13.06
C GLU A 395 3.28 -8.61 -12.54
N LEU A 396 3.51 -9.26 -11.39
CA LEU A 396 2.50 -10.09 -10.75
C LEU A 396 1.28 -9.29 -10.29
N PHE A 397 1.49 -8.08 -9.78
CA PHE A 397 0.42 -7.18 -9.38
C PHE A 397 -0.45 -6.79 -10.58
N ASP A 398 0.18 -6.43 -11.70
CA ASP A 398 -0.53 -6.07 -12.93
C ASP A 398 -1.34 -7.25 -13.50
N LEU A 399 -0.85 -8.49 -13.36
CA LEU A 399 -1.59 -9.71 -13.73
C LEU A 399 -2.76 -10.03 -12.78
N THR A 400 -2.61 -9.74 -11.48
CA THR A 400 -3.60 -10.08 -10.44
C THR A 400 -4.67 -9.00 -10.21
N LEU A 401 -4.50 -7.81 -10.79
CA LEU A 401 -5.50 -6.74 -10.81
C LEU A 401 -6.67 -7.00 -11.79
N GLN A 402 -6.65 -8.10 -12.54
CA GLN A 402 -7.74 -8.45 -13.45
C GLN A 402 -8.98 -8.91 -12.64
N PRO A 403 -10.19 -8.36 -12.92
CA PRO A 403 -11.39 -8.51 -12.08
C PRO A 403 -11.90 -9.95 -11.91
N ASP A 404 -11.42 -10.90 -12.72
CA ASP A 404 -11.84 -12.31 -12.69
C ASP A 404 -10.91 -13.24 -11.90
N LYS A 405 -9.73 -12.76 -11.47
CA LYS A 405 -8.74 -13.56 -10.73
C LYS A 405 -8.71 -13.10 -9.28
N ALA A 406 -9.17 -13.96 -8.37
CA ALA A 406 -8.94 -13.76 -6.95
C ALA A 406 -7.42 -13.58 -6.74
N LEU A 407 -7.02 -12.66 -5.85
CA LEU A 407 -5.62 -12.32 -5.51
C LEU A 407 -4.82 -13.48 -4.85
N ALA A 408 -5.10 -14.73 -5.20
CA ALA A 408 -4.35 -15.92 -4.86
C ALA A 408 -3.28 -16.12 -5.92
N THR A 409 -2.03 -15.86 -5.55
CA THR A 409 -0.88 -16.09 -6.40
C THR A 409 -0.73 -17.58 -6.66
N THR A 410 -1.15 -18.00 -7.84
CA THR A 410 -0.83 -19.33 -8.35
C THR A 410 0.60 -19.33 -8.89
N TRP A 411 1.23 -20.50 -8.89
CA TRP A 411 2.52 -20.68 -9.55
C TRP A 411 2.51 -20.29 -11.03
N GLN A 412 1.37 -20.46 -11.71
CA GLN A 412 1.22 -20.08 -13.12
C GLN A 412 1.34 -18.56 -13.31
N GLU A 413 0.67 -17.77 -12.48
CA GLU A 413 0.74 -16.31 -12.54
C GLU A 413 2.10 -15.78 -12.13
N LEU A 414 2.71 -16.36 -11.08
CA LEU A 414 4.07 -16.01 -10.69
C LEU A 414 5.07 -16.28 -11.81
N LYS A 415 4.93 -17.43 -12.47
CA LYS A 415 5.79 -17.78 -13.62
C LYS A 415 5.62 -16.78 -14.76
N GLU A 416 4.38 -16.43 -15.09
CA GLU A 416 4.07 -15.46 -16.15
C GLU A 416 4.67 -14.09 -15.83
N ALA A 417 4.53 -13.60 -14.59
CA ALA A 417 5.13 -12.36 -14.13
C ALA A 417 6.67 -12.38 -14.20
N PHE A 418 7.28 -13.47 -13.71
CA PHE A 418 8.72 -13.65 -13.73
C PHE A 418 9.26 -13.63 -15.17
N GLU A 419 8.63 -14.41 -16.06
CA GLU A 419 9.00 -14.49 -17.47
C GLU A 419 8.83 -13.16 -18.22
N ALA A 420 7.78 -12.40 -17.88
CA ALA A 420 7.55 -11.07 -18.43
C ALA A 420 8.69 -10.11 -18.05
N TYR A 421 9.07 -10.08 -16.76
CA TYR A 421 10.18 -9.25 -16.29
C TYR A 421 11.54 -9.72 -16.85
N GLU A 422 11.84 -11.02 -16.82
CA GLU A 422 13.11 -11.59 -17.28
C GLU A 422 13.40 -11.22 -18.75
N ARG A 423 12.37 -11.27 -19.60
CA ARG A 423 12.48 -10.92 -21.03
C ARG A 423 12.42 -9.41 -21.28
N SER A 424 12.17 -8.60 -20.26
CA SER A 424 11.99 -7.16 -20.42
C SER A 424 13.31 -6.45 -20.80
N PRO A 425 13.25 -5.40 -21.65
CA PRO A 425 14.40 -4.52 -21.88
C PRO A 425 14.85 -3.79 -20.60
N SER A 426 13.93 -3.59 -19.66
CA SER A 426 14.20 -2.93 -18.39
C SER A 426 15.19 -3.73 -17.53
N ARG A 427 15.00 -5.05 -17.40
CA ARG A 427 15.91 -5.92 -16.66
C ARG A 427 17.34 -5.82 -17.18
N GLN A 428 17.51 -5.90 -18.51
CA GLN A 428 18.83 -5.75 -19.14
C GLN A 428 19.46 -4.38 -18.87
N ARG A 429 18.66 -3.31 -18.88
CA ARG A 429 19.10 -1.96 -18.58
C ARG A 429 19.55 -1.83 -17.12
N ILE A 430 18.76 -2.33 -16.17
CA ILE A 430 19.05 -2.32 -14.72
C ILE A 430 20.39 -3.03 -14.46
N HIS A 431 20.57 -4.26 -14.96
CA HIS A 431 21.80 -5.02 -14.77
C HIS A 431 23.00 -4.31 -15.39
N LYS A 432 22.84 -3.71 -16.57
CA LYS A 432 23.88 -2.89 -17.19
C LYS A 432 24.23 -1.67 -16.34
N ILE A 433 23.27 -0.99 -15.72
CA ILE A 433 23.53 0.16 -14.84
C ILE A 433 24.27 -0.29 -13.58
N ILE A 434 23.82 -1.37 -12.93
CA ILE A 434 24.44 -1.95 -11.74
C ILE A 434 25.90 -2.36 -12.04
N CYS A 435 26.17 -2.94 -13.21
CA CYS A 435 27.51 -3.34 -13.61
C CYS A 435 28.39 -2.19 -14.13
N SER A 436 27.84 -1.16 -14.78
CA SER A 436 28.62 -0.09 -15.44
C SER A 436 29.02 1.07 -14.53
N LYS A 437 28.19 1.48 -13.57
CA LYS A 437 28.50 2.60 -12.65
C LYS A 437 29.66 2.29 -11.68
N SER A 438 30.17 1.06 -11.66
CA SER A 438 31.34 0.63 -10.88
C SER A 438 32.68 0.77 -11.62
N ALA A 439 32.69 1.02 -12.94
CA ALA A 439 33.93 1.13 -13.72
C ALA A 439 34.68 2.45 -13.53
N GLN A 440 34.12 3.43 -12.78
CA GLN A 440 34.69 4.77 -12.58
C GLN A 440 35.31 5.02 -11.20
N GLY A 441 35.50 3.98 -10.38
CA GLY A 441 36.19 4.07 -9.09
C GLY A 441 35.38 3.45 -7.96
N GLU A 442 35.92 2.41 -7.33
CA GLU A 442 35.29 1.68 -6.22
C GLU A 442 35.25 2.57 -4.97
N GLN A 443 34.18 3.34 -4.80
CA GLN A 443 33.77 3.82 -3.48
C GLN A 443 32.71 2.86 -2.95
N SER A 444 33.00 2.28 -1.79
CA SER A 444 32.02 1.57 -0.97
C SER A 444 30.78 2.44 -0.79
N ILE A 445 29.61 1.87 -1.09
CA ILE A 445 28.33 2.56 -0.90
C ILE A 445 27.87 2.28 0.53
N THR A 446 27.48 3.33 1.27
CA THR A 446 26.89 3.18 2.60
C THR A 446 25.52 2.48 2.50
N ALA A 447 24.99 1.99 3.61
CA ALA A 447 23.63 1.42 3.66
C ALA A 447 22.58 2.40 3.08
N ASP A 448 22.69 3.69 3.40
CA ASP A 448 21.81 4.74 2.88
C ASP A 448 22.01 4.96 1.36
N GLY A 449 23.24 4.80 0.87
CA GLY A 449 23.52 4.86 -0.57
C GLY A 449 22.96 3.66 -1.33
N ILE A 450 22.95 2.46 -0.72
CA ILE A 450 22.29 1.27 -1.28
C ILE A 450 20.78 1.50 -1.38
N ARG A 451 20.17 2.06 -0.33
CA ARG A 451 18.75 2.45 -0.31
C ARG A 451 18.40 3.43 -1.43
N GLU A 452 19.18 4.50 -1.58
CA GLU A 452 18.96 5.49 -2.64
C GLU A 452 19.16 4.88 -4.03
N LYS A 453 20.14 3.96 -4.18
CA LYS A 453 20.39 3.27 -5.44
C LYS A 453 19.23 2.38 -5.87
N VAL A 454 18.67 1.60 -4.94
CA VAL A 454 17.47 0.79 -5.20
C VAL A 454 16.31 1.70 -5.60
N ARG A 455 16.10 2.81 -4.88
CA ARG A 455 15.04 3.78 -5.18
C ARG A 455 15.17 4.41 -6.57
N GLU A 456 16.36 4.81 -6.97
CA GLU A 456 16.67 5.34 -8.32
C GLU A 456 16.32 4.29 -9.39
N LEU A 457 16.83 3.07 -9.24
CA LEU A 457 16.64 2.00 -10.22
C LEU A 457 15.18 1.55 -10.35
N VAL A 458 14.45 1.45 -9.24
CA VAL A 458 13.03 1.11 -9.27
C VAL A 458 12.22 2.22 -9.94
N ARG A 459 12.52 3.50 -9.66
CA ARG A 459 11.85 4.64 -10.33
C ARG A 459 12.14 4.71 -11.83
N GLU A 460 13.35 4.39 -12.26
CA GLU A 460 13.69 4.31 -13.69
C GLU A 460 12.99 3.14 -14.42
N ASN A 461 12.48 2.16 -13.67
CA ASN A 461 11.73 1.01 -14.17
C ASN A 461 10.19 1.17 -14.06
N MET A 462 9.72 2.27 -13.47
CA MET A 462 8.31 2.67 -13.46
C MET A 462 8.01 3.54 -14.66
#